data_AF-A0A3N9V453-F1
#
_entry.id   AF-A0A3N9V453-F1
#
_cell.length_a   1.000
_cell.length_b   1.000
_cell.length_c   1.000
_cell.angle_alpha   90.00
_cell.angle_beta   90.00
_cell.angle_gamma   90.00
#
_symmetry.space_group_name_H-M   'P 1'
#
loop_
_entity.id
_entity.type
_entity.pdbx_description
1 polymer ?
#
loop_
_entity_poly.entity_id
_entity_poly.type
_entity_poly.pdbx_seq_one_letter_code
_entity_poly.pdbx_strand_id
1 'polypeptide(L)'
;AALLVLEPDLLLLDEPTAHLDPRSVGWLVDFLSALKVTLVVATHNLSLAPELGERALVLGEDHRLLYDGDLASLLRDQERLIAANLVHTHRHRHGAVEHRHFHSHDWD
;
A
#
# COMPACT_ATOMS: atom_id res chain seq x y z
N ALA A 1 -4.95 7.96 20.33
CA ALA A 1 -6.09 8.19 21.23
C ALA A 1 -6.81 9.51 20.94
N ALA A 2 -6.12 10.67 20.95
CA ALA A 2 -6.78 11.99 20.84
C ALA A 2 -7.62 12.22 19.57
N LEU A 3 -7.24 11.67 18.41
CA LEU A 3 -7.97 11.86 17.15
C LEU A 3 -9.35 11.19 17.12
N LEU A 4 -9.49 10.04 17.76
CA LEU A 4 -10.74 9.25 17.72
C LEU A 4 -11.77 9.70 18.74
N VAL A 5 -11.36 10.48 19.74
CA VAL A 5 -12.26 11.09 20.74
C VAL A 5 -13.25 12.07 20.08
N LEU A 6 -12.90 12.59 18.90
CA LEU A 6 -13.74 13.52 18.15
C LEU A 6 -14.80 12.85 17.28
N GLU A 7 -14.89 11.51 17.29
CA GLU A 7 -15.81 10.74 16.45
C GLU A 7 -15.83 11.21 14.98
N PRO A 8 -14.67 11.26 14.30
CA PRO A 8 -14.60 11.86 12.97
C PRO A 8 -15.33 11.02 11.93
N ASP A 9 -15.94 11.68 10.94
CA ASP A 9 -16.53 11.02 9.77
C ASP A 9 -15.47 10.48 8.77
N LEU A 10 -14.25 11.05 8.83
CA LEU A 10 -13.13 10.76 7.93
C LEU A 10 -11.80 10.73 8.70
N LEU A 11 -10.99 9.71 8.44
CA LEU A 11 -9.62 9.58 8.94
C LEU A 11 -8.64 9.56 7.76
N LEU A 12 -7.68 10.49 7.78
CA LEU A 12 -6.57 10.55 6.82
C LEU A 12 -5.31 10.04 7.51
N LEU A 13 -4.71 8.99 6.98
CA LEU A 13 -3.50 8.36 7.53
C LEU A 13 -2.39 8.34 6.48
N ASP A 14 -1.21 8.82 6.87
CA ASP A 14 -0.01 8.77 6.04
C ASP A 14 0.96 7.72 6.62
N GLU A 15 1.19 6.65 5.87
CA GLU A 15 2.02 5.50 6.24
C GLU A 15 1.80 5.00 7.68
N PRO A 16 0.56 4.66 8.08
CA PRO A 16 0.23 4.39 9.49
C PRO A 16 0.88 3.13 10.06
N THR A 17 1.38 2.24 9.20
CA THR A 17 2.06 0.99 9.56
C THR A 17 3.58 1.13 9.58
N ALA A 18 4.14 2.29 9.21
CA ALA A 18 5.58 2.49 9.17
C ALA A 18 6.20 2.36 10.56
N HIS A 19 7.36 1.68 10.63
CA HIS A 19 8.11 1.42 11.86
C HIS A 19 7.38 0.56 12.91
N LEU A 20 6.25 -0.05 12.57
CA LEU A 20 5.58 -1.01 13.43
C LEU A 20 6.15 -2.41 13.21
N ASP A 21 6.25 -3.18 14.30
CA ASP A 21 6.51 -4.60 14.20
C ASP A 21 5.28 -5.34 13.62
N PRO A 22 5.43 -6.57 13.07
CA PRO A 22 4.34 -7.28 12.43
C PRO A 22 3.10 -7.50 13.30
N ARG A 23 3.27 -7.69 14.62
CA ARG A 23 2.12 -7.84 15.53
C ARG A 23 1.36 -6.52 15.66
N SER A 24 2.09 -5.42 15.78
CA SER A 24 1.50 -4.08 15.85
C SER A 24 0.79 -3.67 14.56
N VAL A 25 1.34 -4.05 13.40
CA VAL A 25 0.67 -3.88 12.10
C VAL A 25 -0.67 -4.61 12.08
N GLY A 26 -0.68 -5.91 12.41
CA GLY A 26 -1.92 -6.70 12.42
C GLY A 26 -2.98 -6.11 13.34
N TRP A 27 -2.60 -5.72 14.56
CA TRP A 27 -3.52 -5.06 15.49
C TRP A 27 -4.10 -3.76 14.92
N LEU A 28 -3.28 -2.94 14.26
CA LEU A 28 -3.73 -1.67 13.70
C LEU A 28 -4.71 -1.88 12.54
N VAL A 29 -4.43 -2.84 11.66
CA VAL A 29 -5.31 -3.22 10.56
C VAL A 29 -6.67 -3.71 11.08
N ASP A 30 -6.67 -4.63 12.05
CA ASP A 30 -7.89 -5.12 12.69
C ASP A 30 -8.68 -3.99 13.36
N PHE A 31 -7.95 -3.08 14.01
CA PHE A 31 -8.55 -1.92 14.67
C PHE A 31 -9.21 -0.97 13.66
N LEU A 32 -8.51 -0.61 12.58
CA LEU A 32 -9.02 0.30 11.55
C LEU A 32 -10.20 -0.30 10.78
N SER A 33 -10.17 -1.59 10.46
CA SER A 33 -11.27 -2.28 9.78
C SER A 33 -12.56 -2.36 10.62
N ALA A 34 -12.44 -2.34 11.96
CA ALA A 34 -13.59 -2.32 12.87
C ALA A 34 -14.22 -0.92 13.03
N LEU A 35 -13.53 0.15 12.62
CA LEU A 35 -14.06 1.51 12.71
C LEU A 35 -15.12 1.77 11.62
N LYS A 36 -16.24 2.36 12.03
CA LYS A 36 -17.29 2.84 11.10
C LYS A 36 -17.01 4.27 10.65
N VAL A 37 -15.82 4.50 10.08
CA VAL A 37 -15.32 5.81 9.65
C VAL A 37 -14.79 5.68 8.23
N THR A 38 -14.94 6.73 7.41
CA THR A 38 -14.31 6.73 6.09
C THR A 38 -12.80 6.80 6.26
N LEU A 39 -12.06 5.90 5.63
CA LEU A 39 -10.61 5.83 5.73
C LEU A 39 -9.96 6.22 4.40
N VAL A 40 -8.95 7.09 4.46
CA VAL A 40 -8.02 7.33 3.35
C VAL A 40 -6.61 7.08 3.88
N VAL A 41 -5.95 6.08 3.31
CA VAL A 41 -4.57 5.72 3.69
C VAL A 41 -3.65 5.96 2.51
N ALA A 42 -2.55 6.67 2.75
CA ALA A 42 -1.40 6.67 1.87
C ALA A 42 -0.44 5.56 2.31
N THR A 43 -0.13 4.65 1.40
CA THR A 43 0.91 3.63 1.65
C THR A 43 1.57 3.16 0.36
N HIS A 44 2.84 2.80 0.45
CA HIS A 44 3.56 2.06 -0.60
C HIS A 44 3.54 0.53 -0.38
N ASN A 45 2.98 0.04 0.72
CA ASN A 45 2.89 -1.38 1.00
C ASN A 45 1.68 -2.02 0.30
N LEU A 46 1.94 -2.66 -0.86
CA LEU A 46 0.90 -3.27 -1.68
C LEU A 46 0.28 -4.53 -1.07
N SER A 47 0.99 -5.24 -0.18
CA SER A 47 0.48 -6.45 0.45
C SER A 47 -0.53 -6.14 1.56
N LEU A 48 -0.42 -4.98 2.22
CA LEU A 48 -1.36 -4.49 3.22
C LEU A 48 -2.53 -3.72 2.64
N ALA A 49 -2.40 -3.13 1.45
CA ALA A 49 -3.45 -2.31 0.86
C ALA A 49 -4.84 -2.99 0.81
N PRO A 50 -4.97 -4.29 0.47
CA PRO A 50 -6.27 -4.98 0.47
C PRO A 50 -6.94 -5.09 1.84
N GLU A 51 -6.15 -5.08 2.91
CA GLU A 51 -6.65 -5.14 4.29
C GLU A 51 -7.15 -3.76 4.76
N LEU A 52 -6.78 -2.69 4.05
CA LEU A 52 -7.09 -1.30 4.40
C LEU A 52 -8.20 -0.69 3.54
N GLY A 53 -8.51 -1.25 2.36
CA GLY A 53 -9.59 -0.77 1.52
C GLY A 53 -9.71 -1.43 0.14
N GLU A 54 -10.75 -1.03 -0.60
CA GLU A 54 -11.12 -1.64 -1.89
C GLU A 54 -10.84 -0.74 -3.11
N ARG A 55 -10.60 0.56 -2.91
CA ARG A 55 -10.35 1.54 -3.99
C ARG A 55 -8.95 2.11 -3.84
N ALA A 56 -8.23 2.23 -4.96
CA ALA A 56 -6.90 2.81 -5.01
C ALA A 56 -6.89 4.09 -5.85
N LEU A 57 -6.14 5.08 -5.37
CA LEU A 57 -5.70 6.24 -6.12
C LEU A 57 -4.18 6.13 -6.25
N VAL A 58 -3.66 6.12 -7.48
CA VAL A 58 -2.21 6.02 -7.72
C VAL A 58 -1.71 7.32 -8.32
N LEU A 59 -0.73 7.92 -7.68
CA LEU A 59 -0.01 9.08 -8.19
C LEU A 59 1.24 8.61 -8.93
N GLY A 60 1.48 9.16 -10.11
CA GLY A 60 2.72 8.98 -10.86
C GLY A 60 3.82 9.90 -10.36
N GLU A 61 5.03 9.70 -10.89
CA GLU A 61 6.19 10.54 -10.57
C GLU A 61 6.01 12.01 -10.97
N ASP A 62 5.14 12.30 -11.93
CA ASP A 62 4.77 13.66 -12.32
C ASP A 62 3.67 14.28 -11.44
N HIS A 63 3.37 13.64 -10.31
CA HIS A 63 2.32 14.01 -9.36
C HIS A 63 0.91 14.03 -9.95
N ARG A 64 0.67 13.31 -11.05
CA ARG A 64 -0.66 13.14 -11.64
C ARG A 64 -1.28 11.81 -11.26
N LEU A 65 -2.60 11.79 -11.25
CA LEU A 65 -3.38 10.59 -11.02
C LEU A 65 -3.25 9.64 -12.23
N LEU A 66 -2.55 8.52 -12.03
CA LEU A 66 -2.38 7.46 -13.02
C LEU A 66 -3.52 6.43 -12.97
N TYR A 67 -4.13 6.27 -11.80
CA TYR A 67 -5.19 5.30 -11.57
C TYR A 67 -6.18 5.79 -10.52
N ASP A 68 -7.45 5.52 -10.77
CA ASP A 68 -8.53 5.64 -9.81
C ASP A 68 -9.54 4.52 -10.07
N GLY A 69 -9.64 3.57 -9.15
CA GLY A 69 -10.54 2.44 -9.31
C GLY A 69 -10.33 1.35 -8.28
N ASP A 70 -10.86 0.16 -8.59
CA ASP A 70 -10.78 -1.04 -7.77
C ASP A 70 -9.31 -1.45 -7.50
N LEU A 71 -8.96 -1.66 -6.23
CA LEU A 71 -7.60 -2.02 -5.81
C LEU A 71 -7.22 -3.41 -6.34
N ALA A 72 -8.15 -4.37 -6.32
CA ALA A 72 -7.84 -5.73 -6.78
C ALA A 72 -7.44 -5.74 -8.26
N SER A 73 -8.06 -4.88 -9.07
CA SER A 73 -7.71 -4.67 -10.48
C SER A 73 -6.37 -3.99 -10.66
N LEU A 74 -6.04 -2.99 -9.83
CA LEU A 74 -4.72 -2.36 -9.84
C LEU A 74 -3.61 -3.37 -9.52
N LEU A 75 -3.79 -4.24 -8.53
CA LEU A 75 -2.78 -5.22 -8.13
C LEU A 75 -2.45 -6.24 -9.24
N ARG A 76 -3.33 -6.41 -10.23
CA ARG A 76 -3.09 -7.24 -11.43
C ARG A 76 -2.47 -6.45 -12.59
N ASP A 77 -2.42 -5.13 -12.49
CA ASP A 77 -1.94 -4.22 -13.53
C ASP A 77 -0.46 -3.88 -13.32
N GLN A 78 0.41 -4.81 -13.74
CA GLN A 78 1.86 -4.62 -13.60
C GLN A 78 2.39 -3.38 -14.33
N GLU A 79 1.80 -3.01 -15.46
CA GLU A 79 2.22 -1.84 -16.22
C GLU A 79 2.05 -0.56 -15.41
N ARG A 80 0.87 -0.38 -14.79
CA ARG A 80 0.63 0.79 -13.93
C ARG A 80 1.45 0.79 -12.66
N LEU A 81 1.63 -0.37 -12.01
CA LEU A 81 2.45 -0.47 -10.80
C LEU A 81 3.92 -0.12 -11.08
N ILE A 82 4.45 -0.53 -12.23
CA ILE A 82 5.81 -0.15 -12.68
C ILE A 82 5.87 1.34 -13.03
N ALA A 83 4.88 1.86 -13.77
CA ALA A 83 4.83 3.27 -14.15
C ALA A 83 4.74 4.22 -12.95
N ALA A 84 4.15 3.76 -11.84
CA ALA A 84 4.08 4.48 -10.56
C ALA A 84 5.24 4.17 -9.62
N ASN A 85 6.24 3.39 -10.05
CA ASN A 85 7.37 2.95 -9.23
C ASN A 85 6.97 2.22 -7.92
N LEU A 86 5.79 1.60 -7.89
CA LEU A 86 5.30 0.80 -6.77
C LEU A 86 5.87 -0.63 -6.78
N VAL A 87 6.30 -1.10 -7.96
CA VAL A 87 6.99 -2.38 -8.15
C VAL A 87 8.23 -2.16 -9.00
N HIS A 88 9.36 -2.74 -8.59
CA HIS A 88 10.58 -2.75 -9.38
C HIS A 88 10.99 -4.18 -9.76
N THR A 89 11.67 -4.32 -10.90
CA THR A 89 12.28 -5.60 -11.31
C THR A 89 13.78 -5.54 -11.06
N HIS A 90 14.30 -6.23 -10.05
CA HIS A 90 15.74 -6.36 -9.87
C HIS A 90 16.26 -7.50 -10.74
N ARG A 91 17.33 -7.27 -11.51
CA ARG A 91 18.12 -8.36 -12.11
C ARG A 91 19.13 -8.83 -11.08
N HIS A 92 19.11 -10.12 -10.77
CA HIS A 92 20.11 -10.74 -9.90
C HIS A 92 20.89 -11.80 -10.69
N ARG A 93 22.18 -11.92 -10.40
CA ARG A 93 23.09 -12.85 -11.09
C ARG A 93 23.64 -13.85 -10.09
N HIS A 94 23.32 -15.13 -10.26
CA HIS A 94 23.87 -16.23 -9.47
C HIS A 94 24.89 -16.99 -10.34
N GLY A 95 26.17 -16.71 -10.14
CA GLY A 95 27.24 -17.28 -10.96
C GLY A 95 27.12 -16.86 -12.43
N ALA A 96 26.90 -17.82 -13.34
CA ALA A 96 26.75 -17.55 -14.77
C ALA A 96 25.31 -17.25 -15.22
N VAL A 97 24.32 -17.40 -14.34
CA VAL A 97 22.88 -17.29 -14.69
C VAL A 97 22.33 -15.94 -14.19
N GLU A 98 21.75 -15.15 -15.09
CA GLU A 98 20.92 -13.99 -14.76
C GLU A 98 19.44 -14.38 -14.72
N HIS A 99 18.72 -13.98 -13.68
CA HIS A 99 17.26 -14.07 -13.62
C HIS A 99 16.64 -12.77 -13.09
N ARG A 100 15.34 -12.58 -13.38
CA ARG A 100 14.53 -11.44 -12.94
C ARG A 100 13.47 -11.92 -11.96
N HIS A 101 13.38 -11.28 -10.81
CA HIS A 101 12.27 -11.44 -9.87
C HIS A 101 11.61 -10.08 -9.64
N PHE A 102 10.30 -10.10 -9.42
CA PHE A 102 9.54 -8.93 -8.98
C PHE A 102 9.66 -8.85 -7.46
N HIS A 103 10.15 -7.74 -6.94
CA HIS A 103 10.06 -7.43 -5.52
C HIS A 103 8.95 -6.38 -5.35
N SER A 104 7.89 -6.73 -4.65
CA SER A 104 7.11 -5.75 -3.88
C SER A 104 8.01 -5.18 -2.80
N HIS A 105 7.87 -3.90 -2.47
CA HIS A 105 8.48 -3.33 -1.26
C HIS A 105 7.75 -3.90 -0.03
N ASP A 106 7.89 -5.21 0.17
CA ASP A 106 7.55 -5.88 1.41
C ASP A 106 8.78 -5.76 2.32
N TRP A 107 8.52 -5.40 3.57
CA TRP A 107 9.52 -5.24 4.61
C TRP A 107 10.36 -6.53 4.77
N ASP A 108 11.65 -6.47 4.43
CA ASP A 108 12.68 -7.35 4.99
C ASP A 108 13.05 -6.89 6.42
#